data_AF-A0A7R9Z0B7-F1
#
_entry.id   AF-A0A7R9Z0B7-F1
#
_cell.length_a   1.000
_cell.length_b   1.000
_cell.length_c   1.000
_cell.angle_alpha   90.00
_cell.angle_beta   90.00
_cell.angle_gamma   90.00
#
_symmetry.space_group_name_H-M   'P 1'
#
loop_
_entity.id
_entity.type
_entity.pdbx_description
1 polymer ?
#
loop_
_entity_poly.entity_id
_entity_poly.type
_entity_poly.pdbx_seq_one_letter_code
_entity_poly.pdbx_strand_id
1 'polypeptide(L)'
;RMIPRVVSYIGAAGLLVNHIVTQVSEAQARAEGLCGALVLILFLVPEIEERILEAQPGRGRIVGSETIAGSTNAFLLDKSLQDKPKQELAWSSYALIKNTNSAAVVLLSGGKVLMARGALGSSVVMPGRVEESLAAISKDISSAASTSKQMAGVQAGTVQQLWLPDRSAIANAGLSSCATLPQSSESLLLQHVAGGDGKPGCLL
;
A
#
# COMPACT_ATOMS: atom_id res chain seq x y z
N ARG A 1 -2.71 -13.63 -12.53
CA ARG A 1 -2.18 -13.55 -13.91
C ARG A 1 -2.36 -14.84 -14.72
N MET A 2 -1.86 -16.01 -14.29
CA MET A 2 -1.91 -17.23 -15.14
C MET A 2 -3.24 -18.00 -15.11
N ILE A 3 -3.98 -17.97 -14.00
CA ILE A 3 -5.19 -18.78 -13.83
C ILE A 3 -6.25 -18.52 -14.93
N PRO A 4 -6.65 -17.27 -15.26
CA PRO A 4 -7.66 -17.03 -16.30
C PRO A 4 -7.21 -17.50 -17.69
N ARG A 5 -5.92 -17.33 -18.03
CA ARG A 5 -5.35 -17.76 -19.32
C ARG A 5 -5.25 -19.28 -19.44
N VAL A 6 -4.85 -19.96 -18.36
CA VAL A 6 -4.79 -21.43 -18.36
C VAL A 6 -6.20 -22.00 -18.52
N VAL A 7 -7.18 -21.45 -17.82
CA VAL A 7 -8.59 -21.85 -17.96
C VAL A 7 -9.12 -21.56 -19.37
N SER A 8 -8.75 -20.43 -19.98
CA SER A 8 -9.17 -20.11 -21.35
C SER A 8 -8.55 -21.08 -22.39
N TYR A 9 -7.28 -21.46 -22.24
CA TYR A 9 -6.67 -22.46 -23.11
C TYR A 9 -7.31 -23.84 -22.98
N ILE A 10 -7.62 -24.28 -21.75
CA ILE A 10 -8.32 -25.55 -21.52
C ILE A 10 -9.72 -25.51 -22.14
N GLY A 11 -10.45 -24.40 -21.97
CA GLY A 11 -11.77 -24.21 -22.57
C GLY A 11 -11.73 -24.20 -24.10
N ALA A 12 -10.76 -23.50 -24.71
CA ALA A 12 -10.57 -23.46 -26.15
C ALA A 12 -10.25 -24.85 -26.73
N ALA A 13 -9.37 -25.61 -26.06
CA ALA A 13 -9.04 -26.98 -26.44
C ALA A 13 -10.27 -27.90 -26.35
N GLY A 14 -11.05 -27.78 -25.27
CA GLY A 14 -12.29 -28.52 -25.09
C GLY A 14 -13.30 -28.24 -26.21
N LEU A 15 -13.41 -26.97 -26.65
CA LEU A 15 -14.30 -26.56 -27.73
C LEU A 15 -13.87 -27.17 -29.07
N LEU A 16 -12.57 -27.14 -29.38
CA LEU A 16 -12.02 -27.78 -30.59
C LEU A 16 -12.27 -29.29 -30.61
N VAL A 17 -12.01 -29.97 -29.48
CA VAL A 17 -12.26 -31.41 -29.36
C VAL A 17 -13.75 -31.71 -29.54
N ASN A 18 -14.62 -30.94 -28.90
CA ASN A 18 -16.07 -31.11 -29.02
C ASN A 18 -16.53 -30.98 -30.48
N HIS A 19 -16.05 -29.96 -31.18
CA HIS A 19 -16.40 -29.69 -32.57
C HIS A 19 -15.93 -30.78 -33.55
N ILE A 20 -14.75 -31.36 -33.33
CA ILE A 20 -14.18 -32.40 -34.20
C ILE A 20 -14.83 -33.77 -33.95
N VAL A 21 -15.13 -34.10 -32.69
CA VAL A 21 -15.58 -35.44 -32.30
C VAL A 21 -17.08 -35.65 -32.55
N THR A 22 -17.87 -34.57 -32.58
CA THR A 22 -19.33 -34.67 -32.61
C THR A 22 -19.93 -34.09 -33.91
N GLN A 23 -21.07 -34.65 -34.35
CA GLN A 23 -21.84 -34.04 -35.43
C GLN A 23 -22.55 -32.79 -34.89
N VAL A 24 -22.19 -31.63 -35.41
CA VAL A 24 -22.63 -30.34 -34.89
C VAL A 24 -24.13 -30.16 -35.13
N SER A 25 -24.91 -30.25 -34.04
CA SER A 25 -26.32 -29.86 -34.03
C SER A 25 -26.47 -28.34 -33.87
N GLU A 26 -27.64 -27.79 -34.24
CA GLU A 26 -27.90 -26.36 -34.08
C GLU A 26 -27.85 -25.92 -32.60
N ALA A 27 -28.27 -26.78 -31.67
CA ALA A 27 -28.17 -26.53 -30.24
C ALA A 27 -26.71 -26.49 -29.77
N GLN A 28 -25.87 -27.40 -30.29
CA GLN A 28 -24.44 -27.42 -29.99
C GLN A 28 -23.73 -26.18 -30.53
N ALA A 29 -24.04 -25.73 -31.75
CA ALA A 29 -23.44 -24.53 -32.32
C ALA A 29 -23.67 -23.27 -31.46
N ARG A 30 -24.87 -23.12 -30.86
CA ARG A 30 -25.19 -22.01 -29.94
C ARG A 30 -24.39 -22.10 -28.63
N ALA A 31 -24.24 -23.31 -28.09
CA ALA A 31 -23.45 -23.55 -26.89
C ALA A 31 -21.94 -23.30 -27.12
N GLU A 32 -21.41 -23.75 -28.26
CA GLU A 32 -20.04 -23.46 -28.68
C GLU A 32 -19.81 -21.96 -28.86
N GLY A 33 -20.76 -21.23 -29.44
CA GLY A 33 -20.69 -19.76 -29.52
C GLY A 33 -20.57 -19.07 -28.16
N LEU A 34 -21.40 -19.48 -27.18
CA LEU A 34 -21.35 -18.93 -25.83
C LEU A 34 -20.03 -19.28 -25.11
N CYS A 35 -19.57 -20.54 -25.25
CA CYS A 35 -18.31 -20.99 -24.67
C CYS A 35 -17.12 -20.25 -25.31
N GLY A 36 -17.13 -20.03 -26.62
CA GLY A 36 -16.14 -19.25 -27.34
C GLY A 36 -16.08 -17.79 -26.87
N ALA A 37 -17.24 -17.16 -26.64
CA ALA A 37 -17.31 -15.82 -26.07
C ALA A 37 -16.70 -15.78 -24.65
N LEU A 38 -16.99 -16.79 -23.81
CA LEU A 38 -16.42 -16.88 -22.47
C LEU A 38 -14.90 -17.07 -22.49
N VAL A 39 -14.39 -17.93 -23.38
CA VAL A 39 -12.94 -18.13 -23.58
C VAL A 39 -12.26 -16.82 -23.99
N LEU A 40 -12.87 -16.08 -24.93
CA LEU A 40 -12.35 -14.80 -25.39
C LEU A 40 -12.29 -13.77 -24.25
N ILE A 41 -13.35 -13.68 -23.44
CA ILE A 41 -13.38 -12.81 -22.26
C ILE A 41 -12.28 -13.20 -21.27
N LEU A 42 -12.17 -14.47 -20.91
CA LEU A 42 -11.15 -14.96 -19.96
C LEU A 42 -9.71 -14.72 -20.44
N PHE A 43 -9.49 -14.76 -21.75
CA PHE A 43 -8.20 -14.45 -22.35
C PHE A 43 -7.86 -12.95 -22.28
N LEU A 44 -8.85 -12.08 -22.51
CA LEU A 44 -8.69 -10.62 -22.54
C LEU A 44 -8.67 -9.96 -21.15
N VAL A 45 -9.35 -10.54 -20.15
CA VAL A 45 -9.44 -9.98 -18.79
C VAL A 45 -8.08 -9.58 -18.20
N PRO A 46 -7.02 -10.42 -18.26
CA PRO A 46 -5.70 -10.05 -17.76
C PRO A 46 -5.07 -8.84 -18.47
N GLU A 47 -5.34 -8.64 -19.76
CA GLU A 47 -4.82 -7.49 -20.52
C GLU A 47 -5.57 -6.21 -20.17
N ILE A 48 -6.89 -6.32 -19.99
CA ILE A 48 -7.72 -5.20 -19.52
C ILE A 48 -7.27 -4.78 -18.12
N GLU A 49 -7.03 -5.75 -17.23
CA GLU A 49 -6.49 -5.50 -15.90
C GLU A 49 -5.13 -4.79 -15.96
N GLU A 50 -4.20 -5.26 -16.80
CA GLU A 50 -2.88 -4.65 -16.99
C GLU A 50 -2.99 -3.22 -17.49
N ARG A 51 -3.83 -2.96 -18.50
CA ARG A 51 -4.04 -1.60 -19.02
C ARG A 51 -4.71 -0.66 -18.02
N ILE A 52 -5.63 -1.16 -17.19
CA ILE A 52 -6.24 -0.36 -16.11
C ILE A 52 -5.19 0.00 -15.05
N LEU A 53 -4.31 -0.95 -14.71
CA LEU A 53 -3.22 -0.73 -13.76
C LEU A 53 -2.17 0.25 -14.31
N GLU A 54 -1.84 0.18 -15.60
CA GLU A 54 -0.95 1.11 -16.29
C GLU A 54 -1.55 2.52 -16.39
N ALA A 55 -2.85 2.63 -16.71
CA ALA A 55 -3.56 3.90 -16.83
C ALA A 55 -3.81 4.60 -15.48
N GLN A 56 -3.74 3.87 -14.36
CA GLN A 56 -3.88 4.41 -13.02
C GLN A 56 -2.62 4.12 -12.19
N PRO A 57 -1.49 4.81 -12.48
CA PRO A 57 -0.27 4.67 -11.71
C PRO A 57 -0.55 5.01 -10.23
N GLY A 58 -0.49 3.99 -9.37
CA GLY A 58 -0.73 4.11 -7.94
C GLY A 58 -1.85 3.25 -7.37
N ARG A 59 -2.66 2.57 -8.20
CA ARG A 59 -3.77 1.71 -7.73
C ARG A 59 -3.43 0.21 -7.61
N GLY A 60 -2.17 -0.17 -7.81
CA GLY A 60 -1.81 -1.59 -7.76
C GLY A 60 -0.33 -1.96 -7.75
N ARG A 61 0.61 -1.01 -7.69
CA ARG A 61 2.01 -1.33 -7.38
C ARG A 61 2.21 -1.23 -5.88
N ILE A 62 1.75 -2.24 -5.16
CA ILE A 62 2.46 -2.59 -3.93
C ILE A 62 3.79 -3.15 -4.42
N VAL A 63 4.78 -2.26 -4.53
CA VAL A 63 6.17 -2.68 -4.48
C VAL A 63 6.27 -3.30 -3.08
N GLY A 64 6.14 -4.64 -3.01
CA GLY A 64 6.24 -5.36 -1.74
C GLY A 64 7.49 -4.87 -1.04
N SER A 65 7.48 -4.72 0.28
CA SER A 65 8.66 -4.20 1.00
C SER A 65 9.97 -4.93 0.61
N GLU A 66 9.88 -6.20 0.20
CA GLU A 66 10.98 -6.99 -0.39
C GLU A 66 11.64 -6.40 -1.64
N THR A 67 10.99 -5.43 -2.30
CA THR A 67 11.47 -4.76 -3.52
C THR A 67 11.92 -3.32 -3.26
N ILE A 68 11.76 -2.80 -2.03
CA ILE A 68 12.23 -1.47 -1.61
C ILE A 68 13.52 -1.66 -0.81
N ALA A 69 14.65 -1.31 -1.42
CA ALA A 69 15.97 -1.47 -0.82
C ALA A 69 16.08 -0.72 0.53
N GLY A 70 16.59 -1.42 1.55
CA GLY A 70 16.73 -0.86 2.90
C GLY A 70 15.42 -0.76 3.69
N SER A 71 14.31 -1.31 3.19
CA SER A 71 13.04 -1.36 3.92
C SER A 71 12.79 -2.71 4.60
N THR A 72 11.91 -2.71 5.60
CA THR A 72 11.38 -3.89 6.25
C THR A 72 9.88 -3.72 6.44
N ASN A 73 9.11 -4.73 6.04
CA ASN A 73 7.67 -4.70 6.15
C ASN A 73 7.29 -4.92 7.62
N ALA A 74 6.59 -3.95 8.19
CA ALA A 74 6.17 -4.02 9.58
C ALA A 74 4.68 -3.75 9.71
N PHE A 75 4.06 -4.35 10.71
CA PHE A 75 2.76 -3.92 11.21
C PHE A 75 2.86 -3.86 12.73
N LEU A 76 2.97 -2.63 13.23
CA LEU A 76 3.22 -2.30 14.62
C LEU A 76 2.03 -1.52 15.14
N LEU A 77 1.42 -1.99 16.22
CA LEU A 77 0.36 -1.31 16.94
C LEU A 77 0.78 -1.13 18.38
N ASP A 78 0.51 0.04 18.93
CA ASP A 78 0.75 0.30 20.32
C ASP A 78 -0.17 -0.55 21.21
N LYS A 79 0.43 -1.22 22.19
CA LYS A 79 -0.31 -2.17 23.05
C LYS A 79 -1.29 -1.48 23.99
N SER A 80 -1.08 -0.20 24.33
CA SER A 80 -1.96 0.54 25.24
C SER A 80 -3.28 0.95 24.59
N LEU A 81 -3.43 0.78 23.26
CA LEU A 81 -4.70 1.02 22.58
C LEU A 81 -5.76 -0.03 22.97
N GLN A 82 -7.01 0.41 23.10
CA GLN A 82 -8.16 -0.49 23.29
C GLN A 82 -8.46 -1.28 22.00
N ASP A 83 -9.22 -2.37 22.12
CA ASP A 83 -9.46 -3.29 21.00
C ASP A 83 -10.16 -2.64 19.80
N LYS A 84 -11.15 -1.78 20.05
CA LYS A 84 -11.87 -1.10 18.97
C LYS A 84 -10.97 -0.14 18.17
N PRO A 85 -10.25 0.83 18.78
CA PRO A 85 -9.25 1.64 18.07
C PRO A 85 -8.18 0.83 17.36
N LYS A 86 -7.69 -0.27 17.96
CA LYS A 86 -6.72 -1.17 17.30
C LYS A 86 -7.27 -1.74 16.00
N GLN A 87 -8.52 -2.22 16.02
CA GLN A 87 -9.18 -2.79 14.85
C GLN A 87 -9.40 -1.74 13.77
N GLU A 88 -9.89 -0.55 14.13
CA GLU A 88 -10.09 0.55 13.18
C GLU A 88 -8.77 1.02 12.56
N LEU A 89 -7.69 1.13 13.34
CA LEU A 89 -6.36 1.46 12.83
C LEU A 89 -5.79 0.37 11.92
N ALA A 90 -6.03 -0.90 12.24
CA ALA A 90 -5.63 -2.01 11.40
C ALA A 90 -6.33 -1.98 10.03
N TRP A 91 -7.65 -1.75 10.01
CA TRP A 91 -8.42 -1.71 8.77
C TRP A 91 -8.18 -0.45 7.95
N SER A 92 -8.13 0.73 8.59
CA SER A 92 -7.89 2.00 7.90
C SER A 92 -6.49 2.06 7.30
N SER A 93 -5.44 1.64 8.03
CA SER A 93 -4.07 1.57 7.47
C SER A 93 -3.97 0.57 6.32
N TYR A 94 -4.66 -0.57 6.41
CA TYR A 94 -4.73 -1.52 5.31
C TYR A 94 -5.43 -0.92 4.09
N ALA A 95 -6.58 -0.28 4.31
CA ALA A 95 -7.35 0.35 3.25
C ALA A 95 -6.58 1.48 2.57
N LEU A 96 -5.87 2.32 3.32
CA LEU A 96 -5.01 3.36 2.78
C LEU A 96 -3.95 2.75 1.85
N ILE A 97 -3.10 1.85 2.37
CA ILE A 97 -2.02 1.23 1.58
C ILE A 97 -2.55 0.46 0.36
N LYS A 98 -3.74 -0.15 0.45
CA LYS A 98 -4.33 -0.90 -0.67
C LYS A 98 -5.00 -0.01 -1.72
N ASN A 99 -5.43 1.19 -1.37
CA ASN A 99 -6.18 2.07 -2.27
C ASN A 99 -5.41 3.32 -2.70
N THR A 100 -4.23 3.58 -2.12
CA THR A 100 -3.33 4.67 -2.48
C THR A 100 -1.96 4.13 -2.93
N ASN A 101 -1.11 5.01 -3.46
CA ASN A 101 0.27 4.69 -3.82
C ASN A 101 1.22 4.70 -2.59
N SER A 102 0.68 4.58 -1.37
CA SER A 102 1.47 4.67 -0.14
C SER A 102 2.13 3.32 0.15
N ALA A 103 3.46 3.30 0.28
CA ALA A 103 4.21 2.09 0.64
C ALA A 103 4.19 1.80 2.16
N ALA A 104 4.02 2.85 2.96
CA ALA A 104 3.88 2.79 4.40
C ALA A 104 2.96 3.91 4.91
N VAL A 105 2.46 3.73 6.12
CA VAL A 105 1.66 4.71 6.87
C VAL A 105 2.10 4.67 8.33
N VAL A 106 2.33 5.83 8.93
CA VAL A 106 2.67 5.99 10.34
C VAL A 106 1.73 7.01 10.98
N LEU A 107 1.09 6.63 12.08
CA LEU A 107 0.24 7.51 12.87
C LEU A 107 0.90 7.85 14.19
N LEU A 108 1.04 9.14 14.46
CA LEU A 108 1.55 9.70 15.70
C LEU A 108 0.46 10.47 16.44
N SER A 109 0.50 10.40 17.76
CA SER A 109 -0.29 11.25 18.65
C SER A 109 0.54 11.68 19.84
N GLY A 110 0.62 12.99 20.09
CA GLY A 110 1.39 13.54 21.22
C GLY A 110 2.86 13.13 21.22
N GLY A 111 3.49 13.02 20.04
CA GLY A 111 4.89 12.61 19.88
C GLY A 111 5.16 11.11 20.02
N LYS A 112 4.13 10.28 20.26
CA LYS A 112 4.22 8.82 20.32
C LYS A 112 3.59 8.20 19.08
N VAL A 113 4.27 7.25 18.47
CA VAL A 113 3.73 6.45 17.36
C VAL A 113 2.72 5.45 17.92
N LEU A 114 1.48 5.52 17.42
CA LEU A 114 0.39 4.60 17.79
C LEU A 114 0.31 3.41 16.83
N MET A 115 0.63 3.64 15.56
CA MET A 115 0.57 2.62 14.51
C MET A 115 1.63 2.92 13.45
N ALA A 116 2.30 1.88 12.98
CA ALA A 116 3.16 1.95 11.81
C ALA A 116 2.96 0.69 10.96
N ARG A 117 2.66 0.87 9.67
CA ARG A 117 2.37 -0.23 8.75
C ARG A 117 3.04 -0.04 7.40
N GLY A 118 3.56 -1.12 6.82
CA GLY A 118 4.11 -1.15 5.46
C GLY A 118 5.64 -1.17 5.45
N ALA A 119 6.23 -0.70 4.36
CA ALA A 119 7.66 -0.68 4.14
C ALA A 119 8.33 0.49 4.91
N LEU A 120 8.86 0.21 6.09
CA LEU A 120 9.58 1.18 6.93
C LEU A 120 11.09 0.97 6.82
N GLY A 121 11.90 1.93 7.26
CA GLY A 121 13.35 1.76 7.29
C GLY A 121 13.80 0.59 8.15
N SER A 122 14.66 -0.27 7.60
CA SER A 122 15.17 -1.49 8.26
C SER A 122 15.98 -1.23 9.54
N SER A 123 16.50 -0.01 9.72
CA SER A 123 17.26 0.39 10.91
C SER A 123 16.40 0.65 12.13
N VAL A 124 15.11 1.00 11.96
CA VAL A 124 14.18 1.30 13.05
C VAL A 124 13.23 0.15 13.36
N VAL A 125 13.06 -0.80 12.44
CA VAL A 125 12.21 -1.97 12.62
C VAL A 125 13.04 -3.13 13.18
N MET A 126 12.73 -3.54 14.41
CA MET A 126 13.30 -4.72 15.05
C MET A 126 12.28 -5.87 15.03
N PRO A 127 12.49 -6.93 14.22
CA PRO A 127 11.55 -8.04 14.13
C PRO A 127 11.25 -8.67 15.50
N GLY A 128 9.96 -8.83 15.81
CA GLY A 128 9.50 -9.39 17.09
C GLY A 128 9.53 -8.43 18.28
N ARG A 129 10.08 -7.21 18.13
CA ARG A 129 10.18 -6.21 19.22
C ARG A 129 9.35 -4.97 18.91
N VAL A 130 8.03 -5.11 19.09
CA VAL A 130 7.04 -4.09 18.69
C VAL A 130 7.24 -2.76 19.42
N GLU A 131 7.40 -2.79 20.74
CA GLU A 131 7.52 -1.56 21.55
C GLU A 131 8.84 -0.83 21.30
N GLU A 132 9.95 -1.56 21.19
CA GLU A 132 11.27 -1.00 20.85
C GLU A 132 11.26 -0.35 19.47
N SER A 133 10.62 -1.00 18.49
CA SER A 133 10.47 -0.45 17.14
C SER A 133 9.62 0.82 17.13
N LEU A 134 8.48 0.83 17.83
CA LEU A 134 7.62 2.02 17.94
C LEU A 134 8.34 3.18 18.65
N ALA A 135 9.14 2.90 19.68
CA ALA A 135 9.94 3.89 20.38
C ALA A 135 11.07 4.45 19.49
N ALA A 136 11.75 3.59 18.73
CA ALA A 136 12.78 4.00 17.77
C ALA A 136 12.20 4.90 16.67
N ILE A 137 11.06 4.52 16.09
CA ILE A 137 10.33 5.33 15.10
C ILE A 137 9.90 6.66 15.71
N SER A 138 9.33 6.66 16.93
CA SER A 138 8.90 7.90 17.60
C SER A 138 10.08 8.86 17.82
N LYS A 139 11.23 8.33 18.28
CA LYS A 139 12.44 9.11 18.51
C LYS A 139 12.98 9.69 17.20
N ASP A 140 13.07 8.88 16.16
CA ASP A 140 13.57 9.28 14.86
C ASP A 140 12.69 10.39 14.24
N ILE A 141 11.37 10.20 14.23
CA ILE A 141 10.40 11.20 13.74
C ILE A 141 10.48 12.51 14.56
N SER A 142 10.65 12.43 15.88
CA SER A 142 10.81 13.63 16.72
C SER A 142 12.12 14.37 16.42
N SER A 143 13.20 13.65 16.13
CA SER A 143 14.48 14.25 15.74
C SER A 143 14.41 14.91 14.37
N ALA A 144 13.71 14.29 13.42
CA ALA A 144 13.44 14.86 12.10
C ALA A 144 12.60 16.15 12.22
N ALA A 145 11.58 16.16 13.08
CA ALA A 145 10.77 17.33 13.36
C ALA A 145 11.57 18.48 13.99
N SER A 146 12.55 18.17 14.86
CA SER A 146 13.43 19.20 15.44
C SER A 146 14.35 19.87 14.40
N THR A 147 14.66 19.14 13.32
CA THR A 147 15.51 19.63 12.22
C THR A 147 14.71 20.38 11.16
N SER A 148 13.46 19.97 10.92
CA SER A 148 12.59 20.51 9.89
C SER A 148 11.46 21.38 10.46
N LYS A 149 11.53 22.69 10.22
CA LYS A 149 10.46 23.64 10.62
C LYS A 149 9.11 23.28 9.99
N GLN A 150 9.09 22.76 8.76
CA GLN A 150 7.87 22.41 8.06
C GLN A 150 7.18 21.20 8.71
N MET A 151 7.94 20.17 9.05
CA MET A 151 7.44 18.99 9.77
C MET A 151 6.96 19.35 11.18
N ALA A 152 7.71 20.17 11.91
CA ALA A 152 7.29 20.69 13.22
C ALA A 152 5.97 21.47 13.11
N GLY A 153 5.80 22.27 12.05
CA GLY A 153 4.55 22.99 11.79
C GLY A 153 3.35 22.07 11.58
N VAL A 154 3.53 20.92 10.90
CA VAL A 154 2.47 19.93 10.73
C VAL A 154 2.16 19.19 12.02
N GLN A 155 3.19 18.81 12.78
CA GLN A 155 2.99 18.19 14.08
C GLN A 155 2.32 19.14 15.08
N ALA A 156 2.64 20.43 15.06
CA ALA A 156 2.00 21.44 15.90
C ALA A 156 0.59 21.84 15.43
N GLY A 157 0.16 21.40 14.24
CA GLY A 157 -1.12 21.80 13.64
C GLY A 157 -1.16 23.22 13.07
N THR A 158 -0.01 23.90 13.00
CA THR A 158 0.12 25.21 12.32
C THR A 158 -0.01 25.05 10.80
N VAL A 159 0.41 23.90 10.28
CA VAL A 159 0.30 23.53 8.86
C VAL A 159 -0.56 22.27 8.78
N GLN A 160 -1.65 22.30 8.03
CA GLN A 160 -2.55 21.15 7.94
C GLN A 160 -1.93 19.98 7.16
N GLN A 161 -1.14 20.26 6.14
CA GLN A 161 -0.57 19.23 5.28
C GLN A 161 0.74 19.71 4.66
N LEU A 162 1.72 18.81 4.56
CA LEU A 162 2.96 18.99 3.81
C LEU A 162 3.08 17.85 2.80
N TRP A 163 3.09 18.19 1.52
CA TRP A 163 3.29 17.26 0.43
C TRP A 163 4.67 17.47 -0.19
N LEU A 164 5.47 16.41 -0.25
CA LEU A 164 6.82 16.40 -0.81
C LEU A 164 6.80 15.40 -1.98
N PRO A 165 6.68 15.88 -3.24
CA PRO A 165 6.40 15.02 -4.39
C PRO A 165 7.59 14.19 -4.87
N ASP A 166 8.81 14.61 -4.53
CA ASP A 166 10.04 14.01 -5.02
C ASP A 166 11.12 13.97 -3.92
N ARG A 167 12.16 13.17 -4.16
CA ARG A 167 13.28 12.98 -3.22
C ARG A 167 14.07 14.27 -2.95
N SER A 168 14.12 15.19 -3.90
CA SER A 168 14.78 16.49 -3.70
C SER A 168 13.97 17.38 -2.76
N ALA A 169 12.64 17.36 -2.84
CA ALA A 169 11.75 18.03 -1.92
C ALA A 169 11.90 17.46 -0.50
N ILE A 170 12.03 16.14 -0.34
CA ILE A 170 12.33 15.48 0.94
C ILE A 170 13.68 15.96 1.51
N ALA A 171 14.70 16.06 0.67
CA ALA A 171 16.02 16.54 1.07
C ALA A 171 16.02 18.01 1.47
N ASN A 172 15.35 18.87 0.70
CA ASN A 172 15.20 20.29 1.00
C ASN A 172 14.40 20.52 2.28
N ALA A 173 13.45 19.64 2.60
CA ALA A 173 12.72 19.64 3.86
C ALA A 173 13.56 19.12 5.05
N GLY A 174 14.79 18.65 4.83
CA GLY A 174 15.69 18.13 5.87
C GLY A 174 15.31 16.74 6.39
N LEU A 175 14.52 15.98 5.63
CA LEU A 175 13.97 14.68 6.06
C LEU A 175 14.75 13.47 5.52
N SER A 176 15.80 13.68 4.72
CA SER A 176 16.63 12.58 4.18
C SER A 176 17.36 11.75 5.23
N SER A 177 17.57 12.30 6.42
CA SER A 177 18.21 11.60 7.55
C SER A 177 17.23 10.80 8.41
N CYS A 178 15.92 10.91 8.16
CA CYS A 178 14.87 10.21 8.90
C CYS A 178 14.98 8.70 8.62
N ALA A 179 15.47 7.94 9.60
CA ALA A 179 15.69 6.50 9.47
C ALA A 179 14.39 5.70 9.32
N THR A 180 13.25 6.29 9.67
CA THR A 180 11.92 5.71 9.48
C THR A 180 11.55 5.62 7.99
N LEU A 181 12.01 6.57 7.18
CA LEU A 181 11.79 6.56 5.74
C LEU A 181 12.74 5.55 5.08
N PRO A 182 12.23 4.64 4.24
CA PRO A 182 13.08 3.86 3.36
C PRO A 182 13.95 4.77 2.50
N GLN A 183 15.18 4.34 2.21
CA GLN A 183 16.11 5.14 1.40
C GLN A 183 15.56 5.42 0.01
N SER A 184 14.77 4.52 -0.57
CA SER A 184 14.14 4.69 -1.89
C SER A 184 12.75 5.36 -1.84
N SER A 185 12.43 6.11 -0.78
CA SER A 185 11.20 6.91 -0.72
C SER A 185 11.26 8.03 -1.76
N GLU A 186 10.33 8.02 -2.71
CA GLU A 186 10.23 9.04 -3.75
C GLU A 186 9.34 10.22 -3.35
N SER A 187 8.32 10.00 -2.52
CA SER A 187 7.42 11.05 -2.07
C SER A 187 7.01 10.84 -0.62
N LEU A 188 6.58 11.92 0.04
CA LEU A 188 6.15 11.92 1.43
C LEU A 188 4.98 12.86 1.63
N LEU A 189 3.96 12.40 2.33
CA LEU A 189 2.82 13.19 2.75
C LEU A 189 2.78 13.24 4.27
N LEU A 190 2.77 14.43 4.85
CA LEU A 190 2.48 14.60 6.27
C LEU A 190 1.16 15.36 6.39
N GLN A 191 0.28 14.88 7.24
CA GLN A 191 -1.01 15.50 7.50
C GLN A 191 -1.23 15.63 9.00
N HIS A 192 -1.60 16.84 9.43
CA HIS A 192 -2.04 17.06 10.79
C HIS A 192 -3.39 16.35 11.00
N VAL A 193 -3.51 15.63 12.11
CA VAL A 193 -4.76 14.99 12.50
C VAL A 193 -5.09 15.46 13.92
N ALA A 194 -6.26 16.07 14.09
CA ALA A 194 -6.73 16.44 15.43
C ALA A 194 -6.92 15.17 16.26
N GLY A 195 -6.15 15.01 17.34
CA GLY A 195 -6.33 13.88 18.25
C GLY A 195 -7.61 14.06 19.07
N GLY A 196 -8.36 12.97 19.27
CA GLY A 196 -9.57 12.97 20.10
C GLY A 196 -9.35 13.44 21.55
N ASP A 197 -8.11 13.32 22.04
CA ASP A 197 -7.70 13.74 23.40
C ASP A 197 -7.19 15.19 23.46
N GLY A 198 -7.34 15.98 22.39
CA GLY A 198 -6.80 17.34 22.28
C GLY A 198 -5.27 17.40 22.06
N LYS A 199 -4.60 16.25 21.98
CA LYS A 199 -3.18 16.16 21.61
C LYS A 199 -3.03 16.27 20.09
N PRO A 200 -2.02 16.99 19.59
CA PRO A 200 -1.75 17.02 18.16
C PRO A 200 -1.39 15.61 17.67
N GLY A 201 -2.04 15.19 16.59
CA GLY A 201 -1.72 13.99 15.84
C GLY A 201 -1.07 14.34 14.49
N CYS A 202 -0.31 13.40 13.95
CA CYS A 202 0.28 13.51 12.63
C CYS A 202 0.20 12.15 11.93
N LEU A 203 -0.30 12.15 10.71
CA LEU A 203 -0.29 11.03 9.79
C LEU A 203 0.84 11.24 8.79
N LEU A 204 1.67 10.22 8.58
CA LEU A 204 2.84 10.23 7.71
C LEU A 204 2.81 9.03 6.76
#